data_AF-A0A658NPG2-F1
#
_entry.id   AF-A0A658NPG2-F1
#
_cell.length_a   1.000
_cell.length_b   1.000
_cell.length_c   1.000
_cell.angle_alpha   90.00
_cell.angle_beta   90.00
_cell.angle_gamma   90.00
#
_symmetry.space_group_name_H-M   'P 1'
#
loop_
_entity.id
_entity.type
_entity.pdbx_description
1 polymer ?
#
loop_
_entity_poly.entity_id
_entity_poly.type
_entity_poly.pdbx_seq_one_letter_code
_entity_poly.pdbx_strand_id
1 'polypeptide(L)'
;FAHRGRLIAKIENREGIKNIDKIIAVSDGIMIARGDMGVSLPVYEEPVIQKIIIRKCNRAKKPVITATQMLESMTESIRPTRAGV
;
A
#
# COMPACT_ATOMS: atom_id res chain seq x y z
N PHE A 1 14.71 -27.10 -8.92
CA PHE A 1 14.79 -25.98 -7.95
C PHE A 1 13.61 -25.03 -8.18
N ALA A 2 12.50 -25.21 -7.46
CA ALA A 2 11.35 -24.32 -7.58
C ALA A 2 11.41 -23.27 -6.47
N HIS A 3 11.73 -22.03 -6.83
CA HIS A 3 11.73 -20.91 -5.89
C HIS A 3 10.28 -20.59 -5.52
N ARG A 4 9.84 -21.00 -4.32
CA ARG A 4 8.47 -20.76 -3.79
C ARG A 4 8.32 -19.36 -3.17
N GLY A 5 8.86 -18.34 -3.83
CA GLY A 5 8.64 -16.95 -3.41
C GLY A 5 7.21 -16.53 -3.72
N ARG A 6 6.55 -15.84 -2.79
CA ARG A 6 5.30 -15.12 -3.10
C ARG A 6 5.65 -13.72 -3.63
N LEU A 7 5.03 -13.31 -4.74
CA LEU A 7 5.21 -12.00 -5.34
C LEU A 7 4.23 -10.99 -4.73
N ILE A 8 4.76 -10.01 -3.98
CA ILE A 8 3.99 -8.88 -3.48
C ILE A 8 4.32 -7.64 -4.32
N ALA A 9 3.36 -7.15 -5.09
CA ALA A 9 3.57 -5.94 -5.89
C ALA A 9 3.40 -4.69 -5.02
N LYS A 10 4.44 -3.84 -5.02
CA LYS A 10 4.43 -2.54 -4.32
C LYS A 10 3.78 -1.48 -5.22
N ILE A 11 2.77 -0.80 -4.70
CA ILE A 11 2.03 0.26 -5.40
C ILE A 11 2.46 1.60 -4.81
N GLU A 12 3.13 2.41 -5.64
CA GLU A 12 3.83 3.63 -5.21
C GLU A 12 3.53 4.87 -6.07
N ASN A 13 2.85 4.72 -7.22
CA ASN A 13 2.64 5.82 -8.17
C ASN A 13 1.31 5.74 -8.92
N ARG A 14 0.99 6.80 -9.70
CA ARG A 14 -0.25 6.91 -10.50
C ARG A 14 -0.43 5.76 -11.49
N GLU A 15 0.63 5.28 -12.10
CA GLU A 15 0.55 4.20 -13.11
C GLU A 15 0.17 2.87 -12.45
N GLY A 16 0.76 2.56 -11.30
CA GLY A 16 0.41 1.38 -10.51
C GLY A 16 -1.06 1.40 -10.06
N ILE A 17 -1.57 2.58 -9.67
CA ILE A 17 -2.97 2.77 -9.30
C ILE A 17 -3.89 2.58 -10.52
N LYS A 18 -3.53 3.15 -11.66
CA LYS A 18 -4.31 3.03 -12.91
C LYS A 18 -4.41 1.57 -13.37
N ASN A 19 -3.36 0.77 -13.16
CA ASN A 19 -3.29 -0.63 -13.56
C ASN A 19 -3.61 -1.62 -12.43
N ILE A 20 -4.13 -1.15 -11.30
CA ILE A 20 -4.23 -1.94 -10.07
C ILE A 20 -4.96 -3.27 -10.25
N ASP A 21 -6.02 -3.33 -11.05
CA ASP A 21 -6.79 -4.56 -11.26
C ASP A 21 -5.96 -5.63 -11.98
N LYS A 22 -5.16 -5.23 -12.97
CA LYS A 22 -4.25 -6.13 -13.69
C LYS A 22 -3.13 -6.62 -12.79
N ILE A 23 -2.56 -5.71 -11.98
CA ILE A 23 -1.48 -6.05 -11.04
C ILE A 23 -1.99 -7.01 -9.97
N ILE A 24 -3.18 -6.75 -9.41
CA ILE A 24 -3.85 -7.67 -8.47
C ILE A 24 -4.04 -9.02 -9.12
N ALA A 25 -4.47 -9.12 -10.38
CA ALA A 25 -4.70 -10.40 -11.03
C ALA A 25 -3.44 -11.28 -11.11
N VAL A 26 -2.27 -10.69 -11.35
CA VAL A 26 -1.00 -11.42 -11.58
C VAL A 26 -0.09 -11.55 -10.35
N SER A 27 -0.36 -10.82 -9.26
CA SER A 27 0.48 -10.85 -8.04
C SER A 27 -0.09 -11.79 -6.97
N ASP A 28 0.71 -12.28 -6.03
CA ASP A 28 0.21 -13.03 -4.87
C ASP A 28 -0.38 -12.12 -3.78
N GLY A 29 -0.05 -10.83 -3.82
CA GLY A 29 -0.56 -9.81 -2.91
C GLY A 29 -0.10 -8.41 -3.29
N ILE A 30 -0.55 -7.42 -2.52
CA ILE A 30 -0.27 -6.01 -2.76
C ILE A 30 0.32 -5.36 -1.51
N MET A 31 1.27 -4.46 -1.70
CA MET A 31 1.76 -3.53 -0.68
C MET A 31 1.48 -2.10 -1.12
N ILE A 32 0.78 -1.33 -0.29
CA ILE A 32 0.50 0.08 -0.49
C ILE A 32 1.64 0.86 0.17
N ALA A 33 2.49 1.51 -0.62
CA ALA A 33 3.65 2.24 -0.14
C ALA A 33 3.32 3.72 0.04
N ARG A 34 2.82 4.08 1.23
CA ARG A 34 2.31 5.42 1.55
C ARG A 34 3.36 6.52 1.38
N GLY A 35 4.60 6.30 1.84
CA GLY A 35 5.69 7.27 1.70
C GLY A 35 6.03 7.59 0.24
N ASP A 36 6.17 6.56 -0.60
CA ASP A 36 6.45 6.75 -2.03
C ASP A 36 5.24 7.37 -2.78
N MET A 37 4.03 6.96 -2.42
CA MET A 37 2.79 7.54 -2.97
C MET A 37 2.65 9.03 -2.61
N GLY A 38 3.00 9.43 -1.39
CA GLY A 38 2.93 10.81 -0.93
C GLY A 38 3.87 11.77 -1.68
N VAL A 39 4.92 11.24 -2.32
CA VAL A 39 5.81 12.02 -3.22
C VAL A 39 5.18 12.18 -4.62
N SER A 40 4.43 11.19 -5.08
CA SER A 40 3.88 11.15 -6.45
C SER A 40 2.44 11.66 -6.58
N LEU A 41 1.72 11.79 -5.46
CA LEU A 41 0.31 12.14 -5.39
C LEU A 41 0.07 13.23 -4.33
N PRO A 42 -0.98 14.05 -4.48
CA PRO A 42 -1.44 14.88 -3.38
C PRO A 42 -1.81 14.01 -2.17
N VAL A 43 -1.28 14.37 -1.00
CA VAL A 43 -1.42 13.59 0.25
C VAL A 43 -2.90 13.34 0.62
N TYR A 44 -3.80 14.25 0.28
CA TYR A 44 -5.24 14.07 0.54
C TYR A 44 -5.91 12.98 -0.32
N GLU A 45 -5.30 12.56 -1.44
CA GLU A 45 -5.81 11.47 -2.28
C GLU A 45 -5.48 10.08 -1.71
N GLU A 46 -4.36 9.99 -0.98
CA GLU A 46 -3.79 8.74 -0.46
C GLU A 46 -4.80 7.92 0.37
N PRO A 47 -5.57 8.48 1.34
CA PRO A 47 -6.51 7.72 2.13
C PRO A 47 -7.65 7.10 1.30
N VAL A 48 -8.07 7.79 0.24
CA VAL A 48 -9.14 7.32 -0.66
C VAL A 48 -8.62 6.17 -1.51
N ILE A 49 -7.43 6.33 -2.10
CA ILE A 49 -6.78 5.33 -2.94
C ILE A 49 -6.49 4.07 -2.14
N GLN A 50 -5.95 4.21 -0.91
CA GLN A 50 -5.71 3.07 -0.02
C GLN A 50 -6.98 2.24 0.20
N LYS A 51 -8.10 2.88 0.53
CA LYS A 51 -9.39 2.18 0.73
C LYS A 51 -9.86 1.46 -0.54
N ILE A 52 -9.65 2.05 -1.72
CA ILE A 52 -10.01 1.44 -3.01
C ILE A 52 -9.16 0.18 -3.25
N ILE A 53 -7.84 0.27 -3.06
CA ILE A 53 -6.91 -0.85 -3.27
C ILE A 53 -7.25 -1.99 -2.30
N ILE A 54 -7.46 -1.69 -1.01
CA ILE A 54 -7.83 -2.70 0.00
C ILE A 54 -9.11 -3.43 -0.40
N ARG A 55 -10.16 -2.70 -0.81
CA ARG A 55 -11.42 -3.31 -1.25
C ARG A 55 -11.24 -4.21 -2.48
N LYS A 56 -10.41 -3.80 -3.44
CA LYS A 56 -10.12 -4.61 -4.64
C LYS A 56 -9.36 -5.89 -4.26
N CYS A 57 -8.36 -5.81 -3.38
CA CYS A 57 -7.61 -6.97 -2.90
C CYS A 57 -8.50 -7.95 -2.13
N ASN A 58 -9.36 -7.44 -1.24
CA ASN A 58 -10.31 -8.26 -0.48
C ASN A 58 -11.28 -9.01 -1.40
N ARG A 59 -11.82 -8.34 -2.44
CA ARG A 59 -12.67 -9.00 -3.45
C ARG A 59 -11.94 -10.09 -4.22
N ALA A 60 -10.65 -9.87 -4.52
CA ALA A 60 -9.80 -10.86 -5.17
C ALA A 60 -9.25 -11.94 -4.24
N LYS A 61 -9.57 -11.88 -2.93
CA LYS A 61 -9.02 -12.77 -1.88
C LYS A 61 -7.49 -12.77 -1.84
N LYS A 62 -6.85 -11.63 -2.12
CA LYS A 62 -5.40 -11.47 -2.07
C LYS A 62 -4.98 -10.61 -0.86
N PRO A 63 -3.91 -10.97 -0.13
CA PRO A 63 -3.41 -10.17 0.98
C PRO A 63 -3.00 -8.77 0.52
N VAL A 64 -3.26 -7.80 1.38
CA VAL A 64 -2.88 -6.40 1.19
C VAL A 64 -2.19 -5.88 2.43
N ILE A 65 -1.06 -5.20 2.25
CA ILE A 65 -0.23 -4.63 3.31
C ILE A 65 -0.27 -3.11 3.15
N THR A 66 -0.55 -2.38 4.23
CA THR A 66 -0.33 -0.93 4.27
C THR A 66 1.03 -0.68 4.89
N ALA A 67 1.94 -0.02 4.16
CA ALA A 67 3.33 0.13 4.56
C ALA A 67 3.75 1.59 4.64
N THR A 68 4.69 1.85 5.56
CA THR A 68 5.37 3.14 5.83
C THR A 68 4.49 4.22 6.44
N GLN A 69 5.11 5.15 7.18
CA GLN A 69 4.51 6.39 7.70
C GLN A 69 3.22 6.21 8.52
N MET A 70 2.97 5.02 9.06
CA MET A 70 1.86 4.78 10.01
C MET A 70 2.17 5.38 11.38
N LEU A 71 3.43 5.27 11.81
CA LEU A 71 3.91 5.68 13.12
C LEU A 71 5.15 6.58 12.99
N GLU A 72 5.15 7.49 12.00
CA GLU A 72 6.32 8.30 11.66
C GLU A 72 6.87 9.09 12.85
N SER A 73 5.99 9.68 13.67
CA SER A 73 6.42 10.42 14.86
C SER A 73 7.19 9.58 15.88
N MET A 74 7.12 8.23 15.78
CA MET A 74 7.79 7.34 16.71
C MET A 74 9.30 7.17 16.44
N THR A 75 9.83 7.79 15.39
CA THR A 75 11.28 7.91 15.17
C THR A 75 11.92 8.86 16.18
N GLU A 76 11.18 9.90 16.58
CA GLU A 76 11.65 10.95 17.49
C GLU A 76 10.94 10.92 18.87
N SER A 77 9.87 10.12 19.03
CA SER A 77 9.07 10.05 20.25
C SER A 77 8.67 8.61 20.60
N ILE A 78 8.61 8.27 21.88
CA ILE A 78 8.16 6.93 22.31
C ILE A 78 6.65 6.72 22.06
N ARG A 79 5.88 7.81 21.93
CA ARG A 79 4.43 7.77 21.73
C ARG A 79 4.05 8.32 20.34
N PRO A 80 3.10 7.68 19.64
CA PRO A 80 2.58 8.22 18.40
C PRO A 80 1.72 9.47 18.65
N THR A 81 1.62 10.34 17.66
CA THR A 81 0.60 11.40 17.64
C THR A 81 -0.78 10.80 17.41
N ARG A 82 -1.85 11.57 17.68
CA ARG A 82 -3.24 11.15 17.41
C ARG A 82 -3.48 10.75 15.94
N ALA A 83 -2.70 11.28 15.00
CA ALA A 83 -2.84 10.94 13.59
C ALA A 83 -2.27 9.55 13.25
N GLY A 84 -1.34 9.02 14.04
CA GLY A 84 -0.73 7.70 13.83
C GLY A 84 -1.32 6.58 14.69
N VAL A 85 -2.30 6.89 15.56
CA VAL A 85 -3.03 5.90 16.40
C VAL A 85 -4.13 5.22 15.60
#